data_AF-A0A2S5LZD4-F1
#
_entry.id   AF-A0A2S5LZD4-F1
#
_cell.length_a   1.000
_cell.length_b   1.000
_cell.length_c   1.000
_cell.angle_alpha   90.00
_cell.angle_beta   90.00
_cell.angle_gamma   90.00
#
_symmetry.space_group_name_H-M   'P 1'
#
loop_
_entity.id
_entity.type
_entity.pdbx_description
1 polymer ?
#
loop_
_entity_poly.entity_id
_entity_poly.type
_entity_poly.pdbx_seq_one_letter_code
_entity_poly.pdbx_strand_id
1 'polypeptide(L)'
;MSEYNIRQVFEKDGILASHIAGYHERTQQLEMALAIADAIENNTQLVAEAGTGTGKTFAYLVPALLTGGKVIISTGTKNLQDQLFSRDLPNVRDALKVPVTVAMLKGRSNYVCHYHLERAVNEGRFAARDDAQYVHLIKAFSENSKTGDKGELNTVPENATIWANVTSTRDNCLGGDCNFYKECFVM
;
A
#
# COMPACT_ATOMS: atom_id res chain seq x y z
N MET A 1 2.08 -24.60 8.04
CA MET A 1 1.43 -23.54 8.85
C MET A 1 2.31 -23.27 10.06
N SER A 2 2.72 -22.01 10.25
CA SER A 2 3.68 -21.60 11.30
C SER A 2 3.23 -21.96 12.72
N GLU A 3 4.07 -21.69 13.72
CA GLU A 3 3.89 -21.87 15.18
C GLU A 3 2.54 -21.35 15.77
N TYR A 4 1.73 -20.62 14.99
CA TYR A 4 0.45 -20.04 15.37
C TYR A 4 -0.76 -20.81 14.85
N ASN A 5 -1.67 -21.18 15.75
CA ASN A 5 -3.04 -21.55 15.38
C ASN A 5 -3.86 -20.27 15.14
N ILE A 6 -4.56 -20.17 14.00
CA ILE A 6 -5.39 -19.00 13.66
C ILE A 6 -6.37 -18.64 14.78
N ARG A 7 -6.96 -19.63 15.48
CA ARG A 7 -7.85 -19.37 16.61
C ARG A 7 -7.16 -18.59 17.73
N GLN A 8 -5.95 -19.00 18.12
CA GLN A 8 -5.15 -18.33 19.15
C GLN A 8 -4.79 -16.88 18.80
N VAL A 9 -4.80 -16.53 17.50
CA VAL A 9 -4.58 -15.15 17.07
C VAL A 9 -5.79 -14.26 17.41
N PHE A 10 -7.01 -14.77 17.24
CA PHE A 10 -8.26 -14.00 17.32
C PHE A 10 -9.04 -14.15 18.63
N GLU A 11 -8.74 -15.14 19.46
CA GLU A 11 -9.38 -15.34 20.77
C GLU A 11 -9.30 -14.09 21.65
N LYS A 12 -10.24 -13.95 22.60
CA LYS A 12 -10.34 -12.82 23.54
C LYS A 12 -9.02 -12.45 24.22
N ASP A 13 -8.21 -13.44 24.59
CA ASP A 13 -6.90 -13.26 25.24
C ASP A 13 -5.73 -13.63 24.30
N GLY A 14 -5.99 -13.60 22.99
CA GLY A 14 -5.07 -14.02 21.94
C GLY A 14 -4.02 -12.98 21.55
N ILE A 15 -3.31 -13.25 20.47
CA ILE A 15 -2.18 -12.43 19.99
C ILE A 15 -2.64 -11.01 19.62
N LEU A 16 -3.77 -10.87 18.93
CA LEU A 16 -4.28 -9.54 18.57
C LEU A 16 -4.75 -8.76 19.81
N ALA A 17 -5.34 -9.44 20.79
CA ALA A 17 -5.79 -8.82 22.03
C ALA A 17 -4.64 -8.21 22.85
N SER A 18 -3.50 -8.91 22.89
CA SER A 18 -2.31 -8.44 23.61
C SER A 18 -1.57 -7.29 22.93
N HIS A 19 -1.75 -7.08 21.63
CA HIS A 19 -1.02 -6.05 20.87
C HIS A 19 -1.88 -4.85 20.46
N ILE A 20 -3.19 -5.01 20.39
CA ILE A 20 -4.09 -4.01 19.82
C ILE A 20 -5.05 -3.51 20.90
N ALA A 21 -4.81 -2.28 21.36
CA ALA A 21 -5.66 -1.63 22.34
C ALA A 21 -7.12 -1.55 21.84
N GLY A 22 -8.06 -1.99 22.69
CA GLY A 22 -9.49 -2.01 22.35
C GLY A 22 -9.89 -3.13 21.38
N TYR A 23 -9.03 -4.13 21.15
CA TYR A 23 -9.43 -5.34 20.46
C TYR A 23 -10.54 -6.07 21.23
N HIS A 24 -11.51 -6.59 20.48
CA HIS A 24 -12.57 -7.43 20.99
C HIS A 24 -12.77 -8.57 19.99
N GLU A 25 -12.88 -9.79 20.50
CA GLU A 25 -13.15 -10.97 19.70
C GLU A 25 -14.48 -10.83 18.96
N ARG A 26 -14.49 -11.24 17.69
CA ARG A 26 -15.67 -11.27 16.84
C ARG A 26 -15.73 -12.62 16.14
N THR A 27 -16.76 -13.41 16.40
CA THR A 27 -16.92 -14.75 15.82
C THR A 27 -16.85 -14.72 14.29
N GLN A 28 -17.53 -13.75 13.66
CA GLN A 28 -17.53 -13.56 12.20
C GLN A 28 -16.13 -13.30 11.62
N GLN A 29 -15.26 -12.62 12.39
CA GLN A 29 -13.88 -12.35 11.98
C GLN A 29 -13.06 -13.64 11.95
N LEU A 30 -13.21 -14.47 12.99
CA LEU A 30 -12.54 -15.76 13.09
C LEU A 30 -13.06 -16.74 12.04
N GLU A 31 -14.39 -16.80 11.83
CA GLU A 31 -15.01 -17.63 10.78
C GLU A 31 -14.46 -17.28 9.39
N MET A 32 -14.39 -15.99 9.06
CA MET A 32 -13.81 -15.52 7.80
C MET A 32 -12.31 -15.87 7.70
N ALA A 33 -11.54 -15.69 8.76
CA ALA A 33 -10.11 -16.03 8.76
C ALA A 33 -9.86 -17.53 8.54
N LEU A 34 -10.65 -18.39 9.18
CA LEU A 34 -10.58 -19.84 9.02
C LEU A 34 -10.98 -20.26 7.60
N ALA A 35 -12.05 -19.68 7.04
CA ALA A 35 -12.48 -19.96 5.68
C ALA A 35 -11.42 -19.55 4.64
N ILE A 36 -10.76 -18.41 4.84
CA ILE A 36 -9.65 -17.96 3.98
C ILE A 36 -8.46 -18.90 4.08
N ALA A 37 -8.10 -19.33 5.30
CA ALA A 37 -7.01 -20.26 5.51
C ALA A 37 -7.24 -21.60 4.82
N ASP A 38 -8.45 -22.15 4.95
CA ASP A 38 -8.86 -23.38 4.27
C ASP A 38 -8.80 -23.22 2.74
N ALA A 39 -9.27 -22.10 2.21
CA ALA A 39 -9.20 -21.81 0.77
C ALA A 39 -7.76 -21.72 0.26
N ILE A 40 -6.84 -21.13 1.03
CA ILE A 40 -5.41 -21.07 0.70
C ILE A 40 -4.79 -22.48 0.74
N GLU A 41 -5.07 -23.26 1.79
CA GLU A 41 -4.52 -24.61 1.95
C GLU A 41 -4.98 -25.57 0.85
N ASN A 42 -6.27 -25.50 0.49
CA ASN A 42 -6.89 -26.36 -0.51
C ASN A 42 -6.80 -25.82 -1.94
N ASN A 43 -6.19 -24.64 -2.15
CA ASN A 43 -6.14 -23.93 -3.43
C ASN A 43 -7.52 -23.75 -4.10
N THR A 44 -8.53 -23.36 -3.31
CA THR A 44 -9.90 -23.14 -3.77
C THR A 44 -10.25 -21.64 -3.79
N GLN A 45 -11.39 -21.31 -4.40
CA GLN A 45 -11.92 -19.95 -4.42
C GLN A 45 -12.95 -19.76 -3.32
N LEU A 46 -12.82 -18.65 -2.58
CA LEU A 46 -13.78 -18.25 -1.56
C LEU A 46 -14.41 -16.90 -1.95
N VAL A 47 -15.74 -16.84 -1.89
CA VAL A 47 -16.49 -15.59 -1.92
C VAL A 47 -17.14 -15.41 -0.56
N ALA A 48 -16.80 -14.30 0.12
CA ALA A 48 -17.31 -14.00 1.45
C ALA A 48 -17.85 -12.57 1.50
N GLU A 49 -19.04 -12.40 2.07
CA GLU A 49 -19.61 -11.10 2.38
C GLU A 49 -19.32 -10.75 3.85
N ALA A 50 -18.76 -9.56 4.07
CA ALA A 50 -18.40 -9.10 5.42
C ALA A 50 -18.87 -7.65 5.61
N GLY A 51 -19.81 -7.46 6.54
CA GLY A 51 -20.34 -6.15 6.93
C GLY A 51 -19.26 -5.17 7.41
N THR A 52 -19.57 -3.88 7.48
CA THR A 52 -18.67 -2.88 8.08
C THR A 52 -18.41 -3.21 9.56
N GLY A 53 -17.19 -2.98 10.04
CA GLY A 53 -16.84 -3.25 11.45
C GLY A 53 -16.60 -4.72 11.84
N THR A 54 -16.75 -5.68 10.92
CA THR A 54 -16.48 -7.11 11.19
C THR A 54 -14.99 -7.45 11.36
N GLY A 55 -14.08 -6.50 11.12
CA GLY A 55 -12.65 -6.76 11.18
C GLY A 55 -12.09 -7.53 9.98
N LYS A 56 -12.77 -7.44 8.83
CA LYS A 56 -12.40 -8.06 7.54
C LYS A 56 -10.92 -7.91 7.16
N THR A 57 -10.32 -6.74 7.40
CA THR A 57 -8.90 -6.52 7.13
C THR A 57 -8.00 -7.53 7.83
N PHE A 58 -8.16 -7.71 9.14
CA PHE A 58 -7.31 -8.66 9.88
C PHE A 58 -7.68 -10.11 9.54
N ALA A 59 -8.95 -10.38 9.25
CA ALA A 59 -9.40 -11.71 8.87
C ALA A 59 -8.68 -12.25 7.62
N TYR A 60 -8.39 -11.40 6.63
CA TYR A 60 -7.57 -11.84 5.48
C TYR A 60 -6.06 -11.68 5.72
N LEU A 61 -5.60 -10.70 6.52
CA LEU A 61 -4.18 -10.47 6.74
C LEU A 61 -3.50 -11.59 7.53
N VAL A 62 -4.14 -12.08 8.60
CA VAL A 62 -3.57 -13.13 9.44
C VAL A 62 -3.23 -14.39 8.62
N PRO A 63 -4.17 -15.05 7.93
CA PRO A 63 -3.83 -16.22 7.13
C PRO A 63 -2.87 -15.91 5.97
N ALA A 64 -2.97 -14.74 5.35
CA ALA A 64 -2.04 -14.30 4.30
C ALA A 64 -0.58 -14.19 4.78
N LEU A 65 -0.38 -13.76 6.03
CA LEU A 65 0.95 -13.63 6.62
C LEU A 65 1.51 -14.98 7.12
N LEU A 66 0.64 -15.90 7.53
CA LEU A 66 1.02 -17.19 8.11
C LEU A 66 1.21 -18.32 7.07
N THR A 67 0.73 -18.14 5.83
CA THR A 67 0.84 -19.17 4.77
C THR A 67 2.28 -19.38 4.27
N GLY A 68 3.15 -18.37 4.38
CA GLY A 68 4.56 -18.45 3.97
C GLY A 68 4.81 -18.32 2.45
N GLY A 69 3.76 -18.20 1.64
CA GLY A 69 3.83 -17.94 0.21
C GLY A 69 3.80 -16.44 -0.15
N LYS A 70 3.90 -16.14 -1.45
CA LYS A 70 3.66 -14.78 -1.97
C LYS A 70 2.16 -14.51 -2.03
N VAL A 71 1.70 -13.46 -1.36
CA VAL A 71 0.30 -13.05 -1.36
C VAL A 71 0.16 -11.67 -2.00
N ILE A 72 -0.83 -11.52 -2.88
CA ILE A 72 -1.22 -10.23 -3.45
C ILE A 72 -2.56 -9.84 -2.84
N ILE A 73 -2.63 -8.66 -2.23
CA ILE A 73 -3.86 -8.10 -1.69
C ILE A 73 -4.26 -6.93 -2.59
N SER A 74 -5.45 -7.03 -3.18
CA SER A 74 -6.05 -5.98 -4.00
C SER A 74 -7.22 -5.35 -3.25
N THR A 75 -7.38 -4.03 -3.40
CA THR A 75 -8.44 -3.26 -2.74
C THR A 75 -9.03 -2.23 -3.71
N GLY A 76 -10.24 -1.76 -3.40
CA GLY A 76 -11.05 -0.97 -4.34
C GLY A 76 -10.55 0.44 -4.60
N THR A 77 -9.77 1.04 -3.69
CA THR A 77 -9.28 2.43 -3.84
C THR A 77 -7.86 2.59 -3.31
N LYS A 78 -7.15 3.63 -3.77
CA LYS A 78 -5.80 3.98 -3.30
C LYS A 78 -5.80 4.30 -1.81
N ASN A 79 -6.77 5.06 -1.33
CA ASN A 79 -6.89 5.39 0.09
C ASN A 79 -7.01 4.14 0.97
N LEU A 80 -7.78 3.12 0.52
CA LEU A 80 -7.86 1.85 1.22
C LEU A 80 -6.54 1.08 1.17
N GLN A 81 -5.81 1.18 0.05
CA GLN A 81 -4.47 0.58 -0.09
C GLN A 81 -3.46 1.24 0.86
N ASP A 82 -3.50 2.57 0.96
CA ASP A 82 -2.61 3.35 1.82
C ASP A 82 -2.89 3.09 3.29
N GLN A 83 -4.16 3.03 3.69
CA GLN A 83 -4.56 2.64 5.04
C GLN A 83 -4.10 1.22 5.37
N LEU A 84 -4.30 0.28 4.44
CA LEU A 84 -3.88 -1.11 4.62
C LEU A 84 -2.36 -1.19 4.85
N PHE A 85 -1.57 -0.52 4.02
CA PHE A 85 -0.11 -0.60 4.06
C PHE A 85 0.52 0.18 5.22
N SER A 86 0.01 1.37 5.54
CA SER A 86 0.60 2.25 6.56
C SER A 86 0.15 1.94 7.98
N ARG A 87 -1.01 1.29 8.15
CA ARG A 87 -1.62 1.08 9.48
C ARG A 87 -1.96 -0.37 9.74
N ASP A 88 -2.87 -0.95 8.95
CA ASP A 88 -3.47 -2.24 9.31
C ASP A 88 -2.46 -3.39 9.20
N LEU A 89 -1.63 -3.39 8.15
CA LEU A 89 -0.62 -4.41 7.91
C LEU A 89 0.53 -4.37 8.92
N PRO A 90 1.16 -3.22 9.24
CA PRO A 90 2.13 -3.14 10.33
C PRO A 90 1.58 -3.67 11.65
N ASN A 91 0.35 -3.30 12.02
CA ASN A 91 -0.27 -3.78 13.26
C ASN A 91 -0.36 -5.31 13.33
N VAL A 92 -0.83 -5.97 12.26
CA VAL A 92 -0.95 -7.43 12.24
C VAL A 92 0.43 -8.10 12.15
N ARG A 93 1.32 -7.59 11.31
CA ARG A 93 2.69 -8.11 11.16
C ARG A 93 3.44 -8.07 12.49
N ASP A 94 3.39 -6.93 13.18
CA ASP A 94 4.14 -6.70 14.41
C ASP A 94 3.56 -7.54 15.55
N ALA A 95 2.23 -7.74 15.60
CA ALA A 95 1.58 -8.64 16.54
C ALA A 95 1.98 -10.11 16.31
N LEU A 96 2.04 -10.55 15.05
CA LEU A 96 2.43 -11.91 14.68
C LEU A 96 3.94 -12.15 14.70
N LYS A 97 4.76 -11.09 14.79
CA LYS A 97 6.24 -11.14 14.76
C LYS A 97 6.80 -11.93 13.57
N VAL A 98 6.12 -11.87 12.43
CA VAL A 98 6.51 -12.61 11.22
C VAL A 98 7.50 -11.81 10.38
N PRO A 99 8.59 -12.43 9.88
CA PRO A 99 9.59 -11.76 9.06
C PRO A 99 9.15 -11.66 7.60
N VAL A 100 8.04 -10.96 7.34
CA VAL A 100 7.53 -10.76 5.97
C VAL A 100 8.10 -9.49 5.33
N THR A 101 8.45 -9.60 4.06
CA THR A 101 8.73 -8.43 3.22
C THR A 101 7.43 -7.97 2.57
N VAL A 102 7.17 -6.67 2.60
CA VAL A 102 5.98 -6.07 2.02
C VAL A 102 6.40 -4.93 1.10
N ALA A 103 5.77 -4.86 -0.07
CA ALA A 103 5.85 -3.72 -0.96
C ALA A 103 4.45 -3.27 -1.36
N MET A 104 4.28 -1.95 -1.56
CA MET A 104 3.08 -1.38 -2.15
C MET A 104 3.23 -1.34 -3.67
N LEU A 105 2.21 -1.77 -4.40
CA LEU A 105 2.18 -1.74 -5.85
C LEU A 105 1.16 -0.71 -6.34
N LYS A 106 1.64 0.38 -6.94
CA LYS A 106 0.82 1.37 -7.68
C LYS A 106 1.35 1.54 -9.10
N GLY A 107 0.52 2.10 -9.98
CA GLY A 107 0.97 2.46 -11.33
C GLY A 107 2.00 3.60 -11.31
N ARG A 108 2.91 3.64 -12.30
CA ARG A 108 3.99 4.66 -12.42
C ARG A 108 3.53 6.11 -12.32
N SER A 109 2.30 6.40 -12.73
CA SER A 109 1.67 7.73 -12.64
C SER A 109 1.33 8.17 -11.21
N ASN A 110 1.59 7.33 -10.21
CA ASN A 110 1.50 7.66 -8.79
C ASN A 110 2.87 7.98 -8.18
N TYR A 111 3.95 7.88 -8.95
CA TYR A 111 5.29 8.17 -8.47
C TYR A 111 5.87 9.34 -9.25
N VAL A 112 6.54 10.25 -8.54
CA VAL A 112 7.31 11.32 -9.17
C VAL A 112 8.39 10.71 -10.05
N CYS A 113 8.56 11.23 -11.26
CA CYS A 113 9.64 10.83 -12.15
C CYS A 113 10.67 11.96 -12.20
N HIS A 114 11.88 11.71 -11.71
CA HIS A 114 12.96 12.70 -11.67
C HIS A 114 13.24 13.35 -13.03
N TYR A 115 13.25 12.55 -14.11
CA TYR A 115 13.44 13.06 -15.47
C TYR A 115 12.34 14.06 -15.88
N HIS A 116 11.08 13.69 -15.70
CA HIS A 116 9.94 14.53 -16.07
C HIS A 116 9.85 15.76 -15.17
N LEU A 117 10.14 15.61 -13.87
CA LEU A 117 10.21 16.70 -12.92
C LEU A 117 11.30 17.72 -13.31
N GLU A 118 12.52 17.27 -13.59
CA GLU A 118 13.61 18.16 -14.03
C GLU A 118 13.22 18.93 -15.30
N ARG A 119 12.63 18.23 -16.27
CA ARG A 119 12.14 18.84 -17.50
C ARG A 119 11.05 19.88 -17.24
N ALA A 120 10.07 19.57 -16.40
CA ALA A 120 8.98 20.49 -16.07
C ALA A 120 9.49 21.76 -15.36
N VAL A 121 10.47 21.62 -14.47
CA VAL A 121 11.13 22.75 -13.81
C VAL A 121 11.88 23.63 -14.82
N ASN A 122 12.60 23.03 -15.77
CA ASN A 122 13.40 23.76 -16.75
C ASN A 122 12.56 24.42 -17.86
N GLU A 123 11.49 23.77 -18.32
CA GLU A 123 10.62 24.33 -19.36
C GLU A 123 9.78 25.51 -18.85
N GLY A 124 9.33 25.45 -17.59
CA GLY A 124 8.53 26.52 -16.97
C GLY A 124 7.18 26.78 -17.64
N ARG A 125 6.71 25.86 -18.49
CA ARG A 125 5.44 25.98 -19.23
C ARG A 125 4.34 25.23 -18.49
N PHE A 126 3.51 25.98 -17.79
CA PHE A 126 2.47 25.41 -16.95
C PHE A 126 1.07 25.70 -17.48
N ALA A 127 0.15 24.74 -17.29
CA ALA A 127 -1.23 24.87 -17.75
C ALA A 127 -2.06 25.74 -16.79
N ALA A 128 -1.82 25.61 -15.48
CA ALA A 128 -2.45 26.42 -14.45
C ALA A 128 -1.45 27.39 -13.80
N ARG A 129 -1.98 28.46 -13.17
CA ARG A 129 -1.13 29.40 -12.40
C ARG A 129 -0.47 28.73 -11.20
N ASP A 130 -1.21 27.85 -10.51
CA ASP A 130 -0.74 27.19 -9.29
C ASP A 130 0.31 26.09 -9.57
N ASP A 131 0.36 25.57 -10.80
CA ASP A 131 1.33 24.54 -11.21
C ASP A 131 2.78 25.00 -11.02
N ALA A 132 3.05 26.31 -11.19
CA ALA A 132 4.35 26.91 -10.92
C ALA A 132 4.76 26.78 -9.44
N GLN A 133 3.81 26.88 -8.52
CA GLN A 133 4.06 26.63 -7.09
C GLN A 133 4.18 25.13 -6.83
N TYR A 134 3.28 24.33 -7.40
CA TYR A 134 3.24 22.88 -7.16
C TYR A 134 4.52 22.18 -7.63
N VAL A 135 5.12 22.58 -8.76
CA VAL A 135 6.36 21.96 -9.23
C VAL A 135 7.51 22.13 -8.23
N HIS A 136 7.57 23.27 -7.53
CA HIS A 136 8.58 23.50 -6.49
C HIS A 136 8.33 22.65 -5.24
N LEU A 137 7.06 22.49 -4.84
CA LEU A 137 6.68 21.58 -3.76
C LEU A 137 7.00 20.12 -4.09
N ILE A 138 6.72 19.69 -5.32
CA ILE A 138 7.01 18.33 -5.80
C ILE A 138 8.51 18.09 -5.86
N LYS A 139 9.29 19.09 -6.29
CA LYS A 139 10.75 19.01 -6.28
C LYS A 139 11.30 18.79 -4.86
N ALA A 140 10.91 19.65 -3.92
CA ALA A 140 11.31 19.51 -2.53
C ALA A 140 10.88 18.17 -1.93
N PHE A 141 9.67 17.70 -2.27
CA PHE A 141 9.19 16.38 -1.87
C PHE A 141 10.07 15.26 -2.44
N SER A 142 10.42 15.29 -3.73
CA SER A 142 11.22 14.25 -4.37
C SER A 142 12.64 14.14 -3.80
N GLU A 143 13.21 15.24 -3.31
CA GLU A 143 14.55 15.25 -2.69
C GLU A 143 14.54 14.66 -1.26
N ASN A 144 13.37 14.61 -0.62
CA ASN A 144 13.22 14.20 0.78
C ASN A 144 12.36 12.94 0.96
N SER A 145 11.78 12.39 -0.12
CA SER A 145 10.96 11.19 -0.09
C SER A 145 11.79 9.94 -0.37
N LYS A 146 11.44 8.85 0.30
CA LYS A 146 12.01 7.52 0.03
C LYS A 146 11.21 6.74 -1.02
N THR A 147 9.94 7.09 -1.21
CA THR A 147 9.00 6.34 -2.05
C THR A 147 8.64 7.08 -3.32
N GLY A 148 8.72 8.42 -3.30
CA GLY A 148 8.25 9.27 -4.40
C GLY A 148 6.75 9.19 -4.66
N ASP A 149 5.98 8.56 -3.78
CA ASP A 149 4.55 8.35 -3.94
C ASP A 149 3.81 9.68 -3.77
N LYS A 150 3.13 10.12 -4.82
CA LYS A 150 2.41 11.40 -4.79
C LYS A 150 1.30 11.44 -3.75
N GLY A 151 0.78 10.29 -3.31
CA GLY A 151 -0.22 10.21 -2.24
C GLY A 151 0.31 10.67 -0.88
N GLU A 152 1.63 10.73 -0.70
CA GLU A 152 2.25 11.28 0.51
C GLU A 152 2.30 12.83 0.49
N LEU A 153 2.13 13.46 -0.68
CA LEU A 153 2.22 14.91 -0.85
C LEU A 153 0.84 15.59 -0.79
N ASN A 154 0.27 15.66 0.40
CA ASN A 154 -1.06 16.25 0.64
C ASN A 154 -1.17 17.75 0.31
N THR A 155 -0.05 18.47 0.18
CA THR A 155 -0.03 19.90 -0.14
C THR A 155 -0.31 20.19 -1.62
N VAL A 156 -0.26 19.17 -2.48
CA VAL A 156 -0.58 19.29 -3.92
C VAL A 156 -1.83 18.45 -4.20
N PRO A 157 -2.92 19.06 -4.68
CA PRO A 157 -4.14 18.31 -5.00
C PRO A 157 -3.87 17.16 -5.98
N GLU A 158 -4.46 15.98 -5.75
CA GLU A 158 -4.24 14.81 -6.63
C GLU A 158 -4.67 15.03 -8.08
N ASN A 159 -5.61 15.94 -8.30
CA ASN A 159 -6.14 16.33 -9.61
C ASN A 159 -5.39 17.53 -10.23
N ALA A 160 -4.32 18.03 -9.61
CA ALA A 160 -3.53 19.12 -10.15
C ALA A 160 -2.93 18.73 -11.52
N THR A 161 -3.00 19.65 -12.48
CA THR A 161 -2.54 19.41 -13.86
C THR A 161 -1.04 19.15 -13.95
N ILE A 162 -0.25 19.69 -13.00
CA ILE A 162 1.19 19.45 -12.91
C ILE A 162 1.58 17.96 -12.88
N TRP A 163 0.74 17.08 -12.32
CA TRP A 163 1.08 15.65 -12.18
C TRP A 163 1.33 14.96 -13.51
N ALA A 164 0.65 15.38 -14.58
CA ALA A 164 0.87 14.84 -15.92
C ALA A 164 2.27 15.18 -16.47
N ASN A 165 2.89 16.25 -15.98
CA ASN A 165 4.20 16.73 -16.42
C ASN A 165 5.36 16.20 -15.56
N VAL A 166 5.09 15.69 -14.36
CA VAL A 166 6.11 15.27 -13.39
C VAL A 166 6.09 13.78 -13.06
N THR A 167 5.20 13.01 -13.68
CA THR A 167 5.10 11.55 -13.53
C THR A 167 5.39 10.84 -14.86
N SER A 168 5.53 9.52 -14.83
CA SER A 168 5.72 8.71 -16.05
C SER A 168 4.58 7.72 -16.27
N THR A 169 4.37 7.37 -17.54
CA THR A 169 3.55 6.24 -17.99
C THR A 169 4.46 5.16 -18.56
N ARG A 170 3.88 4.06 -19.02
CA ARG A 170 4.64 3.02 -19.74
C ARG A 170 5.20 3.54 -21.07
N ASP A 171 4.53 4.52 -21.68
CA ASP A 171 4.82 4.95 -23.06
C ASP A 171 5.84 6.09 -23.12
N ASN A 172 5.97 6.90 -22.07
CA ASN A 172 6.91 8.03 -22.02
C ASN A 172 8.16 7.77 -21.17
N CYS A 173 8.24 6.61 -20.51
CA CYS A 173 9.39 6.24 -19.70
C CYS A 173 10.59 5.83 -20.58
N LEU A 174 11.76 6.40 -20.30
CA LEU A 174 13.01 6.08 -21.00
C LEU A 174 13.61 4.71 -20.61
N GLY A 175 13.04 4.03 -19.62
CA GLY A 175 13.52 2.72 -19.19
C GLY A 175 15.00 2.75 -18.76
N GLY A 176 15.79 1.81 -19.25
CA GLY A 176 17.22 1.70 -18.92
C GLY A 176 18.08 2.86 -19.43
N ASP A 177 17.59 3.63 -20.41
CA ASP A 177 18.30 4.80 -20.97
C ASP A 177 18.07 6.07 -20.13
N CYS A 178 17.29 5.99 -19.04
CA CYS A 178 17.04 7.11 -18.17
C CYS A 178 18.28 7.45 -17.32
N ASN A 179 18.74 8.71 -17.39
CA ASN A 179 19.85 9.19 -16.55
C ASN A 179 19.57 9.07 -15.03
N PHE A 180 18.29 9.02 -14.64
CA PHE A 180 17.86 8.87 -13.24
C PHE A 180 17.51 7.42 -12.87
N TYR A 181 17.86 6.42 -13.68
CA TYR A 181 17.43 5.02 -13.46
C TYR A 181 17.81 4.49 -12.07
N LYS A 182 19.01 4.83 -11.56
CA LYS A 182 19.51 4.36 -10.26
C LYS A 182 18.77 4.96 -9.06
N GLU A 183 18.20 6.15 -9.23
CA GLU A 183 17.47 6.90 -8.20
C GLU A 183 15.95 6.80 -8.42
N CYS A 184 15.51 5.98 -9.37
CA CYS A 184 14.12 5.90 -9.77
C CYS A 184 13.29 5.18 -8.70
N PHE A 185 12.27 5.85 -8.17
CA PHE A 185 11.36 5.33 -7.13
C PHE A 185 10.62 4.02 -7.47
N VAL A 186 10.60 3.62 -8.74
CA VAL A 186 9.89 2.41 -9.21
C VAL A 186 10.85 1.33 -9.71
N MET A 187 12.14 1.42 -9.35
CA MET A 187 13.20 0.46 -9.70
C MET A 187 13.81 -0.21 -8.48
#